data_AF-A0A0L0T478-F1
#
_entry.id   AF-A0A0L0T478-F1
#
_cell.length_a   1.000
_cell.length_b   1.000
_cell.length_c   1.000
_cell.angle_alpha   90.00
_cell.angle_beta   90.00
_cell.angle_gamma   90.00
#
_symmetry.space_group_name_H-M   'P 1'
#
loop_
_entity.id
_entity.type
_entity.pdbx_description
1 polymer ?
#
loop_
_entity_poly.entity_id
_entity_poly.type
_entity_poly.pdbx_seq_one_letter_code
_entity_poly.pdbx_strand_id
1 'polypeptide(L)'
;MQRPPRASGRRAGLPRVQEFFATYQNVVETACPWLVRYVVAAAALTGKNTRDAARLAAQERYRVTDPVASVLENLLVSVDLDAAADALKDVEAVAKADYFLAPHADALVAALRKQVFQVLANVYTQLPVARAQALLHVGDEFDWQSVAADVKGGVTVEKGVIVFAQAGPARRGVLEKMDKLSHRSDNTMAMLFKKQ
;
A
#
# COMPACT_ATOMS: atom_id res chain seq x y z
N MET A 1 -30.01 -2.54 -22.22
CA MET A 1 -28.54 -2.67 -22.05
C MET A 1 -27.90 -1.30 -22.18
N GLN A 2 -27.53 -0.67 -21.06
CA GLN A 2 -26.64 0.50 -21.06
C GLN A 2 -25.58 0.24 -19.99
N ARG A 3 -24.31 0.12 -20.40
CA ARG A 3 -23.17 0.00 -19.49
C ARG A 3 -22.99 1.33 -18.76
N PRO A 4 -22.68 1.34 -17.45
CA PRO A 4 -22.35 2.56 -16.74
C PRO A 4 -21.03 3.16 -17.26
N PRO A 5 -20.86 4.50 -17.19
CA PRO A 5 -19.69 5.18 -17.74
C PRO A 5 -18.43 4.84 -16.92
N ARG A 6 -17.34 4.47 -17.62
CA ARG A 6 -16.04 4.20 -17.02
C ARG A 6 -15.51 5.46 -16.30
N ALA A 7 -15.27 5.35 -15.00
CA ALA A 7 -14.70 6.39 -14.13
C ALA A 7 -13.19 6.63 -14.38
N SER A 8 -12.74 6.76 -15.63
CA SER A 8 -11.32 6.89 -15.98
C SER A 8 -10.76 8.32 -15.88
N GLY A 9 -11.60 9.34 -15.69
CA GLY A 9 -11.17 10.76 -15.70
C GLY A 9 -10.74 11.36 -14.35
N ARG A 10 -11.03 10.71 -13.21
CA ARG A 10 -10.89 11.36 -11.88
C ARG A 10 -9.55 11.16 -11.16
N ARG A 11 -8.61 10.38 -11.72
CA ARG A 11 -7.31 10.09 -11.07
C ARG A 11 -6.15 10.98 -11.53
N ALA A 12 -6.36 11.87 -12.51
CA ALA A 12 -5.28 12.68 -13.09
C ALA A 12 -4.66 13.71 -12.12
N GLY A 13 -5.40 14.15 -11.09
CA GLY A 13 -4.93 15.16 -10.13
C GLY A 13 -4.07 14.61 -8.97
N LEU A 14 -4.31 13.37 -8.53
CA LEU A 14 -3.59 12.76 -7.40
C LEU A 14 -2.05 12.72 -7.55
N PRO A 15 -1.47 12.36 -8.71
CA PRO A 15 -0.01 12.41 -8.87
C PRO A 15 0.55 13.83 -8.76
N ARG A 16 -0.22 14.86 -9.17
CA ARG A 16 0.19 16.26 -9.03
C ARG A 16 0.25 16.72 -7.58
N VAL A 17 -0.57 16.15 -6.70
CA VAL A 17 -0.52 16.44 -5.26
C VAL A 17 0.80 15.98 -4.65
N GLN A 18 1.36 14.86 -5.12
CA GLN A 18 2.65 14.35 -4.64
C GLN A 18 3.82 15.20 -5.12
N GLU A 19 3.79 15.64 -6.39
CA GLU A 19 4.78 16.56 -6.96
C GLU A 19 4.74 17.94 -6.27
N PHE A 20 3.52 18.43 -6.00
CA PHE A 20 3.31 19.64 -5.21
C PHE A 20 3.96 19.53 -3.83
N PHE A 21 3.74 18.41 -3.13
CA PHE A 21 4.30 18.24 -1.79
C PHE A 21 5.83 18.30 -1.79
N ALA A 22 6.50 17.64 -2.75
CA ALA A 22 7.95 17.67 -2.86
C ALA A 22 8.51 19.09 -3.05
N THR A 23 7.75 19.99 -3.66
CA THR A 23 8.17 21.38 -3.93
C THR A 23 7.95 22.30 -2.71
N TYR A 24 6.91 22.03 -1.92
CA TYR A 24 6.46 22.91 -0.83
C TYR A 24 6.64 22.30 0.58
N GLN A 25 7.47 21.26 0.71
CA GLN A 25 7.66 20.51 1.95
C GLN A 25 7.97 21.43 3.16
N ASN A 26 8.90 22.37 3.01
CA ASN A 26 9.25 23.31 4.08
C ASN A 26 8.06 24.13 4.59
N VAL A 27 7.11 24.48 3.70
CA VAL A 27 5.92 25.26 4.07
C VAL A 27 4.94 24.39 4.86
N VAL A 28 4.80 23.12 4.47
CA VAL A 28 3.95 22.17 5.20
C VAL A 28 4.53 21.92 6.60
N GLU A 29 5.84 21.75 6.72
CA GLU A 29 6.56 21.52 7.98
C GLU A 29 6.57 22.73 8.91
N THR A 30 6.39 23.96 8.41
CA THR A 30 6.50 25.18 9.23
C THR A 30 5.16 25.86 9.50
N ALA A 31 4.25 25.88 8.52
CA ALA A 31 3.05 26.72 8.57
C ALA A 31 1.73 25.94 8.51
N CYS A 32 1.69 24.81 7.80
CA CYS A 32 0.43 24.14 7.44
C CYS A 32 0.43 22.63 7.72
N PRO A 33 0.48 22.21 9.00
CA PRO A 33 0.57 20.79 9.35
C PRO A 33 -0.71 20.01 8.97
N TRP A 34 -1.87 20.67 8.92
CA TRP A 34 -3.15 20.05 8.52
C TRP A 34 -3.18 19.51 7.08
N LEU A 35 -2.25 19.94 6.22
CA LEU A 35 -2.15 19.43 4.85
C LEU A 35 -1.64 17.98 4.79
N VAL A 36 -0.95 17.50 5.84
CA VAL A 36 -0.41 16.14 5.93
C VAL A 36 -1.50 15.10 5.70
N ARG A 37 -2.72 15.33 6.23
CA ARG A 37 -3.90 14.48 6.00
C ARG A 37 -4.14 14.17 4.51
N TYR A 38 -4.11 15.20 3.67
CA TYR A 38 -4.41 15.05 2.24
C TYR A 38 -3.25 14.42 1.48
N VAL A 39 -2.01 14.66 1.91
CA VAL A 39 -0.82 14.02 1.35
C VAL A 39 -0.87 12.51 1.63
N VAL A 40 -1.19 12.14 2.87
CA VAL A 40 -1.35 10.74 3.29
C VAL A 40 -2.51 10.08 2.53
N ALA A 41 -3.67 10.74 2.44
CA ALA A 41 -4.81 10.23 1.68
C ALA A 41 -4.47 10.04 0.18
N ALA A 42 -3.78 11.00 -0.44
CA ALA A 42 -3.35 10.89 -1.82
C ALA A 42 -2.32 9.77 -2.03
N ALA A 43 -1.39 9.59 -1.10
CA ALA A 43 -0.42 8.49 -1.13
C ALA A 43 -1.10 7.12 -1.00
N ALA A 44 -2.08 6.99 -0.10
CA ALA A 44 -2.87 5.78 0.03
C ALA A 44 -3.64 5.45 -1.26
N LEU A 45 -4.36 6.43 -1.83
CA LEU A 45 -5.16 6.25 -3.04
C LEU A 45 -4.34 5.91 -4.29
N THR A 46 -3.13 6.48 -4.41
CA THR A 46 -2.24 6.21 -5.55
C THR A 46 -1.38 4.96 -5.35
N GLY A 47 -1.18 4.52 -4.10
CA GLY A 47 -0.23 3.48 -3.74
C GLY A 47 1.23 3.87 -3.97
N LYS A 48 1.53 5.16 -4.15
CA LYS A 48 2.87 5.69 -4.38
C LYS A 48 3.35 6.50 -3.19
N ASN A 49 4.65 6.42 -2.91
CA ASN A 49 5.32 7.17 -1.84
C ASN A 49 4.66 7.00 -0.45
N THR A 50 4.00 5.86 -0.21
CA THR A 50 3.28 5.58 1.05
C THR A 50 4.22 5.58 2.25
N ARG A 51 5.47 5.12 2.07
CA ARG A 51 6.50 5.16 3.12
C ARG A 51 6.94 6.58 3.47
N ASP A 52 7.10 7.45 2.46
CA ASP A 52 7.51 8.83 2.71
C ASP A 52 6.37 9.63 3.35
N ALA A 53 5.14 9.41 2.91
CA ALA A 53 3.95 9.97 3.55
C ALA A 53 3.79 9.48 5.01
N ALA A 54 4.06 8.21 5.29
CA ALA A 54 4.03 7.67 6.65
C ALA A 54 5.12 8.28 7.54
N ARG A 55 6.33 8.50 7.01
CA ARG A 55 7.41 9.18 7.73
C ARG A 55 7.07 10.63 8.05
N LEU A 56 6.48 11.34 7.08
CA LEU A 56 5.98 12.70 7.29
C LEU A 56 4.91 12.74 8.39
N ALA A 57 3.95 11.82 8.35
CA ALA A 57 2.93 11.70 9.39
C ALA A 57 3.55 11.46 10.77
N ALA A 58 4.58 10.60 10.85
CA ALA A 58 5.31 10.35 12.10
C ALA A 58 6.05 11.60 12.62
N GLN A 59 6.66 12.36 11.71
CA GLN A 59 7.35 13.61 12.05
C GLN A 59 6.37 14.65 12.60
N GLU A 60 5.19 14.80 11.99
CA GLU A 60 4.19 15.80 12.36
C GLU A 60 3.18 15.32 13.41
N ARG A 61 3.36 14.12 13.97
CA ARG A 61 2.43 13.51 14.96
C ARG A 61 2.19 14.39 16.18
N TYR A 62 3.19 15.17 16.60
CA TYR A 62 3.07 16.09 17.75
C TYR A 62 2.14 17.28 17.47
N ARG A 63 1.86 17.59 16.21
CA ARG A 63 0.97 18.69 15.80
C ARG A 63 -0.39 18.21 15.31
N VAL A 64 -0.43 17.07 14.62
CA VAL A 64 -1.65 16.57 13.97
C VAL A 64 -1.98 15.19 14.49
N THR A 65 -3.09 15.10 15.20
CA THR A 65 -3.68 13.84 15.65
C THR A 65 -4.93 13.59 14.82
N ASP A 66 -4.76 12.98 13.65
CA ASP A 66 -5.84 12.66 12.71
C ASP A 66 -5.78 11.17 12.34
N PRO A 67 -6.90 10.41 12.41
CA PRO A 67 -6.92 8.99 12.05
C PRO A 67 -6.39 8.71 10.65
N VAL A 68 -6.62 9.60 9.67
CA VAL A 68 -6.13 9.40 8.30
C VAL A 68 -4.60 9.40 8.24
N ALA A 69 -3.96 10.30 8.99
CA ALA A 69 -2.51 10.38 9.09
C ALA A 69 -1.93 9.20 9.90
N SER A 70 -2.57 8.86 11.02
CA SER A 70 -2.06 7.84 11.93
C SER A 70 -2.12 6.41 11.37
N VAL A 71 -3.04 6.10 10.45
CA VAL A 71 -3.11 4.74 9.86
C VAL A 71 -1.82 4.37 9.14
N LEU A 72 -1.30 5.21 8.23
CA LEU A 72 -0.07 4.89 7.49
C LEU A 72 1.17 4.98 8.38
N GLU A 73 1.19 5.90 9.34
CA GLU A 73 2.24 5.98 10.36
C GLU A 73 2.33 4.67 11.16
N ASN A 74 1.21 4.26 11.76
CA ASN A 74 1.13 3.06 12.59
C ASN A 74 1.49 1.81 11.79
N LEU A 75 1.08 1.76 10.53
CA LEU A 75 1.29 0.60 9.68
C LEU A 75 2.73 0.45 9.15
N LEU A 76 3.38 1.56 8.76
CA LEU A 76 4.66 1.53 8.05
C LEU A 76 5.87 1.99 8.87
N VAL A 77 5.65 2.72 9.97
CA VAL A 77 6.73 3.24 10.83
C VAL A 77 6.78 2.50 12.15
N SER A 78 5.72 2.55 12.97
CA SER A 78 5.70 1.85 14.26
C SER A 78 5.36 0.36 14.14
N VAL A 79 4.74 -0.05 13.04
CA VAL A 79 4.30 -1.43 12.76
C VAL A 79 3.38 -1.96 13.87
N ASP A 80 2.51 -1.08 14.38
CA ASP A 80 1.47 -1.42 15.36
C ASP A 80 0.15 -1.70 14.62
N LEU A 81 -0.15 -2.98 14.45
CA LEU A 81 -1.32 -3.45 13.68
C LEU A 81 -2.64 -3.19 14.41
N ASP A 82 -2.65 -3.23 15.74
CA ASP A 82 -3.87 -3.00 16.52
C ASP A 82 -4.22 -1.50 16.50
N ALA A 83 -3.24 -0.63 16.74
CA ALA A 83 -3.45 0.82 16.63
C ALA A 83 -3.79 1.26 15.19
N ALA A 84 -3.24 0.57 14.17
CA ALA A 84 -3.61 0.82 12.78
C ALA A 84 -5.05 0.40 12.48
N ALA A 85 -5.51 -0.74 13.03
CA ALA A 85 -6.88 -1.21 12.88
C ALA A 85 -7.87 -0.25 13.55
N ASP A 86 -7.59 0.20 14.77
CA ASP A 86 -8.45 1.16 15.47
C ASP A 86 -8.59 2.47 14.68
N ALA A 87 -7.47 3.03 14.21
CA ALA A 87 -7.50 4.23 13.39
C ALA A 87 -8.27 4.02 12.06
N LEU A 88 -8.15 2.85 11.43
CA LEU A 88 -8.86 2.53 10.18
C LEU A 88 -10.39 2.56 10.34
N LYS A 89 -10.90 2.20 11.52
CA LYS A 89 -12.34 2.25 11.82
C LYS A 89 -12.88 3.69 11.75
N ASP A 90 -12.09 4.64 12.23
CA ASP A 90 -12.50 6.05 12.31
C ASP A 90 -12.27 6.81 10.99
N VAL A 91 -11.36 6.31 10.13
CA VAL A 91 -11.06 6.94 8.83
C VAL A 91 -12.30 7.11 7.96
N GLU A 92 -13.21 6.13 7.93
CA GLU A 92 -14.39 6.22 7.07
C GLU A 92 -15.31 7.39 7.48
N ALA A 93 -15.54 7.55 8.78
CA ALA A 93 -16.37 8.64 9.31
C ALA A 93 -15.70 10.00 9.08
N VAL A 94 -14.40 10.11 9.35
CA VAL A 94 -13.64 11.35 9.16
C VAL A 94 -13.54 11.74 7.68
N ALA A 95 -13.30 10.77 6.80
CA ALA A 95 -13.23 11.02 5.36
C ALA A 95 -14.58 11.47 4.78
N LYS A 96 -15.70 10.92 5.27
CA LYS A 96 -17.06 11.34 4.85
C LYS A 96 -17.45 12.72 5.38
N ALA A 97 -16.93 13.11 6.54
CA ALA A 97 -17.17 14.44 7.11
C ALA A 97 -16.40 15.55 6.38
N ASP A 98 -15.28 15.23 5.72
CA ASP A 98 -14.44 16.20 5.05
C ASP A 98 -14.88 16.49 3.60
N TYR A 99 -14.94 17.77 3.23
CA TYR A 99 -15.41 18.21 1.91
C TYR A 99 -14.58 17.65 0.74
N PHE A 100 -13.25 17.53 0.88
CA PHE A 100 -12.38 17.07 -0.21
C PHE A 100 -12.25 15.55 -0.26
N LEU A 101 -12.32 14.88 0.90
CA LEU A 101 -12.18 13.43 0.99
C LEU A 101 -13.49 12.68 0.80
N ALA A 102 -14.66 13.29 1.05
CA ALA A 102 -15.95 12.62 0.96
C ALA A 102 -16.20 11.89 -0.38
N PRO A 103 -15.87 12.45 -1.57
CA PRO A 103 -16.04 11.75 -2.85
C PRO A 103 -15.13 10.53 -3.04
N HIS A 104 -14.08 10.42 -2.22
CA HIS A 104 -13.05 9.40 -2.29
C HIS A 104 -12.98 8.51 -1.04
N ALA A 105 -13.90 8.67 -0.09
CA ALA A 105 -13.87 7.99 1.21
C ALA A 105 -13.85 6.46 1.05
N ASP A 106 -14.78 5.90 0.27
CA ASP A 106 -14.86 4.44 0.07
C ASP A 106 -13.60 3.90 -0.64
N ALA A 107 -13.07 4.65 -1.61
CA ALA A 107 -11.85 4.29 -2.33
C ALA A 107 -10.61 4.38 -1.43
N LEU A 108 -10.58 5.33 -0.49
CA LEU A 108 -9.51 5.51 0.47
C LEU A 108 -9.47 4.35 1.46
N VAL A 109 -10.62 3.98 2.03
CA VAL A 109 -10.73 2.83 2.96
C VAL A 109 -10.31 1.54 2.26
N ALA A 110 -10.77 1.29 1.03
CA ALA A 110 -10.35 0.12 0.26
C ALA A 110 -8.83 0.11 -0.02
N ALA A 111 -8.24 1.27 -0.35
CA ALA A 111 -6.81 1.40 -0.57
C ALA A 111 -6.00 1.16 0.72
N LEU A 112 -6.45 1.69 1.86
CA LEU A 112 -5.81 1.47 3.16
C LEU A 112 -5.90 0.02 3.60
N ARG A 113 -7.05 -0.65 3.44
CA ARG A 113 -7.20 -2.10 3.68
C ARG A 113 -6.21 -2.92 2.87
N LYS A 114 -6.00 -2.56 1.60
CA LYS A 114 -4.98 -3.19 0.75
C LYS A 114 -3.56 -2.97 1.29
N GLN A 115 -3.25 -1.78 1.80
CA GLN A 115 -1.95 -1.52 2.44
C GLN A 115 -1.77 -2.35 3.72
N VAL A 116 -2.79 -2.42 4.57
CA VAL A 116 -2.77 -3.25 5.79
C VAL A 116 -2.46 -4.70 5.42
N PHE A 117 -3.19 -5.24 4.44
CA PHE A 117 -2.96 -6.62 4.00
C PHE A 117 -1.57 -6.85 3.39
N GLN A 118 -1.02 -5.87 2.66
CA GLN A 118 0.35 -5.96 2.15
C GLN A 118 1.40 -6.01 3.27
N VAL A 119 1.16 -5.33 4.40
CA VAL A 119 2.03 -5.41 5.58
C VAL A 119 1.82 -6.73 6.32
N LEU A 120 0.57 -7.20 6.45
CA LEU A 120 0.30 -8.53 7.03
C LEU A 120 1.05 -9.64 6.29
N ALA A 121 1.09 -9.59 4.95
CA ALA A 121 1.83 -10.55 4.14
C ALA A 121 3.36 -10.51 4.36
N ASN A 122 3.90 -9.37 4.80
CA ASN A 122 5.32 -9.24 5.12
C ASN A 122 5.64 -9.68 6.55
N VAL A 123 4.70 -9.57 7.48
CA VAL A 123 4.90 -9.86 8.91
C VAL A 123 4.58 -11.32 9.24
N TYR A 124 3.50 -11.87 8.67
CA TYR A 124 3.01 -13.20 9.00
C TYR A 124 3.35 -14.22 7.91
N THR A 125 3.64 -15.45 8.35
CA THR A 125 3.70 -16.63 7.48
C THR A 125 2.35 -17.30 7.38
N GLN A 126 1.62 -17.36 8.50
CA GLN A 126 0.26 -17.88 8.61
C GLN A 126 -0.54 -16.97 9.54
N LEU A 127 -1.80 -16.69 9.19
CA LEU A 127 -2.70 -15.87 9.97
C LEU A 127 -4.12 -16.44 9.93
N PRO A 128 -4.82 -16.64 11.06
CA PRO A 128 -6.21 -17.08 11.04
C PRO A 128 -7.09 -15.99 10.42
N VAL A 129 -8.08 -16.40 9.61
CA VAL A 129 -8.98 -15.47 8.92
C VAL A 129 -9.71 -14.55 9.90
N ALA A 130 -10.09 -15.06 11.08
CA ALA A 130 -10.73 -14.27 12.13
C ALA A 130 -9.90 -13.05 12.58
N ARG A 131 -8.58 -13.20 12.70
CA ARG A 131 -7.69 -12.08 13.06
C ARG A 131 -7.56 -11.10 11.91
N ALA A 132 -7.48 -11.60 10.67
CA ALA A 132 -7.44 -10.74 9.49
C ALA A 132 -8.73 -9.91 9.33
N GLN A 133 -9.89 -10.51 9.58
CA GLN A 133 -11.19 -9.84 9.58
C GLN A 133 -11.25 -8.74 10.65
N ALA A 134 -10.80 -9.04 11.87
CA ALA A 134 -10.75 -8.07 12.96
C ALA A 134 -9.87 -6.86 12.61
N LEU A 135 -8.72 -7.08 11.98
CA LEU A 135 -7.79 -5.99 11.61
C LEU A 135 -8.29 -5.13 10.44
N LEU A 136 -9.04 -5.71 9.51
CA LEU A 136 -9.54 -5.01 8.32
C LEU A 136 -10.95 -4.41 8.52
N HIS A 137 -11.61 -4.73 9.62
CA HIS A 137 -13.02 -4.43 9.89
C HIS A 137 -13.93 -4.86 8.74
N VAL A 138 -13.82 -6.14 8.37
CA VAL A 138 -14.63 -6.72 7.29
C VAL A 138 -15.41 -7.94 7.79
N GLY A 139 -16.64 -8.07 7.30
CA GLY A 139 -17.50 -9.23 7.57
C GLY A 139 -17.08 -10.52 6.86
N ASP A 140 -17.90 -11.55 7.04
CA ASP A 140 -17.61 -12.92 6.58
C ASP A 140 -17.66 -13.11 5.05
N GLU A 141 -18.35 -12.23 4.33
CA GLU A 141 -18.50 -12.28 2.87
C GLU A 141 -17.37 -11.58 2.11
N PHE A 142 -16.20 -11.35 2.73
CA PHE A 142 -15.11 -10.66 2.04
C PHE A 142 -14.43 -11.52 0.97
N ASP A 143 -14.28 -10.96 -0.23
CA ASP A 143 -13.58 -11.58 -1.34
C ASP A 143 -12.05 -11.57 -1.16
N TRP A 144 -11.54 -12.48 -0.32
CA TRP A 144 -10.10 -12.66 -0.08
C TRP A 144 -9.28 -12.90 -1.35
N GLN A 145 -9.89 -13.50 -2.37
CA GLN A 145 -9.23 -13.79 -3.65
C GLN A 145 -8.81 -12.52 -4.40
N SER A 146 -9.62 -11.46 -4.34
CA SER A 146 -9.32 -10.20 -5.02
C SER A 146 -8.10 -9.51 -4.40
N VAL A 147 -8.00 -9.55 -3.07
CA VAL A 147 -6.88 -8.97 -2.32
C VAL A 147 -5.63 -9.84 -2.44
N ALA A 148 -5.79 -11.17 -2.44
CA ALA A 148 -4.69 -12.12 -2.64
C ALA A 148 -3.98 -11.93 -3.99
N ALA A 149 -4.72 -11.65 -5.07
CA ALA A 149 -4.16 -11.42 -6.40
C ALA A 149 -3.29 -10.15 -6.46
N ASP A 150 -3.61 -9.17 -5.63
CA ASP A 150 -2.98 -7.86 -5.61
C ASP A 150 -1.67 -7.81 -4.80
N VAL A 151 -1.37 -8.87 -4.04
CA VAL A 151 -0.26 -8.91 -3.09
C VAL A 151 0.94 -9.61 -3.68
N LYS A 152 2.08 -8.91 -3.61
CA LYS A 152 3.38 -9.45 -4.05
C LYS A 152 3.81 -10.55 -3.10
N GLY A 153 3.71 -11.80 -3.52
CA GLY A 153 4.13 -12.96 -2.73
C GLY A 153 3.27 -14.19 -2.97
N GLY A 154 2.02 -14.01 -3.41
CA GLY A 154 1.05 -15.11 -3.52
C GLY A 154 0.48 -15.45 -2.16
N VAL A 155 -0.86 -15.51 -2.09
CA VAL A 155 -1.58 -15.83 -0.86
C VAL A 155 -2.51 -16.99 -1.13
N THR A 156 -2.42 -18.03 -0.31
CA THR A 156 -3.34 -19.17 -0.35
C THR A 156 -4.19 -19.18 0.91
N VAL A 157 -5.49 -19.41 0.76
CA VAL A 157 -6.41 -19.53 1.89
C VAL A 157 -6.76 -21.01 2.01
N GLU A 158 -6.28 -21.66 3.07
CA GLU A 158 -6.54 -23.07 3.34
C GLU A 158 -7.29 -23.20 4.67
N LYS A 159 -8.48 -23.82 4.63
CA LYS A 159 -9.26 -24.22 5.83
C LYS A 159 -9.35 -23.16 6.95
N GLY A 160 -9.56 -21.89 6.59
CA GLY A 160 -9.71 -20.78 7.55
C GLY A 160 -8.39 -20.14 8.04
N VAL A 161 -7.26 -20.52 7.45
CA VAL A 161 -5.95 -19.91 7.68
C VAL A 161 -5.43 -19.33 6.37
N ILE A 162 -4.94 -18.10 6.44
CA ILE A 162 -4.27 -17.41 5.33
C ILE A 162 -2.79 -17.75 5.43
N VAL A 163 -2.26 -18.38 4.39
CA VAL A 163 -0.84 -18.70 4.27
C VAL A 163 -0.21 -17.73 3.27
N PHE A 164 0.80 -17.00 3.73
CA PHE A 164 1.55 -16.06 2.91
C PHE A 164 2.81 -16.72 2.39
N ALA A 165 3.03 -16.69 1.07
CA ALA A 165 4.24 -17.26 0.51
C ALA A 165 5.46 -16.39 0.84
N GLN A 166 6.47 -17.02 1.42
CA GLN A 166 7.70 -16.36 1.81
C GLN A 166 8.73 -16.39 0.69
N ALA A 167 9.61 -15.39 0.69
CA ALA A 167 10.77 -15.38 -0.19
C ALA A 167 11.58 -16.66 0.02
N GLY A 168 11.81 -17.41 -1.06
CA GLY A 168 12.55 -18.67 -1.02
C GLY A 168 13.99 -18.50 -0.55
N PRO A 169 14.72 -19.61 -0.31
CA PRO A 169 16.09 -19.56 0.18
C PRO A 169 16.99 -18.71 -0.72
N ALA A 170 17.98 -18.02 -0.14
CA ALA A 170 18.92 -17.13 -0.84
C ALA A 170 19.56 -17.75 -2.11
N ARG A 171 19.67 -19.08 -2.14
CA ARG A 171 20.09 -19.90 -3.28
C ARG A 171 19.32 -19.60 -4.57
N ARG A 172 18.01 -19.35 -4.48
CA ARG A 172 17.16 -19.01 -5.63
C ARG A 172 17.62 -17.71 -6.30
N GLY A 173 17.95 -16.69 -5.50
CA GLY A 173 18.47 -15.43 -6.02
C GLY A 173 19.85 -15.57 -6.67
N VAL A 174 20.68 -16.50 -6.19
CA VAL A 174 21.96 -16.84 -6.84
C VAL A 174 21.72 -17.54 -8.17
N LEU A 175 20.82 -18.53 -8.22
CA LEU A 175 20.46 -19.24 -9.45
C LEU A 175 19.91 -18.30 -10.53
N GLU A 176 19.00 -17.38 -10.17
CA GLU A 176 18.47 -16.38 -11.11
C GLU A 176 19.56 -15.44 -11.66
N LYS A 177 20.54 -15.08 -10.83
CA LYS A 177 21.68 -14.27 -11.28
C LYS A 177 22.61 -15.07 -12.19
N MET A 178 22.85 -16.34 -11.89
CA MET A 178 23.66 -17.24 -12.73
C MET A 178 23.00 -17.47 -14.08
N ASP A 179 21.69 -17.67 -14.13
CA ASP A 179 20.93 -17.86 -15.37
C ASP A 179 21.01 -16.62 -16.27
N LYS A 180 20.81 -15.42 -15.70
CA LYS A 180 21.02 -14.14 -16.41
C LYS A 180 22.47 -13.93 -16.86
N LEU A 181 23.44 -14.51 -16.17
CA LEU A 181 24.85 -14.44 -16.56
C LEU A 181 25.14 -15.42 -17.69
N SER A 182 24.62 -16.65 -17.62
CA SER A 182 24.73 -17.68 -18.67
C SER A 182 24.17 -17.15 -19.98
N HIS A 183 22.94 -16.63 -19.96
CA HIS A 183 22.33 -16.04 -21.16
C HIS A 183 23.15 -14.90 -21.77
N ARG A 184 23.80 -14.07 -20.94
CA ARG A 184 24.69 -13.01 -21.44
C ARG A 184 25.97 -13.59 -22.04
N SER A 185 26.56 -14.58 -21.39
CA SER A 185 27.74 -15.31 -21.88
C SER A 185 27.46 -15.93 -23.25
N ASP A 186 26.36 -16.68 -23.39
CA ASP A 186 25.97 -17.35 -24.62
C ASP A 186 25.74 -16.35 -25.77
N ASN A 187 25.07 -15.23 -25.47
CA ASN A 187 24.87 -14.17 -26.44
C ASN A 187 26.19 -13.51 -26.87
N THR A 188 27.13 -13.26 -25.95
CA THR A 188 28.45 -12.72 -26.31
C THR A 188 29.26 -13.70 -27.15
N MET A 189 29.20 -14.99 -26.82
CA MET A 189 29.86 -16.04 -27.60
C MET A 189 29.28 -16.13 -29.02
N ALA A 190 27.95 -16.08 -29.16
CA ALA A 190 27.29 -16.06 -30.46
C ALA A 190 27.66 -14.81 -31.30
N MET A 191 27.82 -13.64 -30.67
CA MET A 191 28.28 -12.43 -31.37
C MET A 191 29.74 -12.52 -31.83
N LEU A 192 30.62 -13.17 -31.06
CA LEU A 192 32.01 -13.39 -31.45
C LEU A 192 32.11 -14.31 -32.67
N PHE A 193 31.38 -15.42 -32.67
CA PHE A 193 31.38 -16.37 -33.80
C PHE A 193 30.75 -15.83 -35.09
N LYS A 194 29.85 -14.85 -35.00
CA LYS A 194 29.22 -14.21 -36.18
C LYS A 194 30.11 -13.12 -36.82
N LYS A 195 31.17 -12.70 -36.14
CA LYS A 195 32.06 -11.60 -36.55
C LYS A 195 33.37 -12.10 -37.20
N GLN A 196 33.63 -13.40 -37.16
CA GLN A 196 34.62 -14.10 -37.97
C GLN A 196 33.94 -14.66 -39.23
#